data_AF-A0A0C9X7J7-F1
#
_entry.id   AF-A0A0C9X7J7-F1
#
_cell.length_a   1.000
_cell.length_b   1.000
_cell.length_c   1.000
_cell.angle_alpha   90.00
_cell.angle_beta   90.00
_cell.angle_gamma   90.00
#
_symmetry.space_group_name_H-M   'P 1'
#
loop_
_entity.id
_entity.type
_entity.pdbx_description
1 polymer ?
#
loop_
_entity_poly.entity_id
_entity_poly.type
_entity_poly.pdbx_seq_one_letter_code
_entity_poly.pdbx_strand_id
1 'polypeptide(L)'
;MNKKREIGKHQTHLVNYEGTFFPSPPRATQKEQEEHAAAARRGAMEGTLVSGGAALAASYYLHRNVESYRRLPLSLKALGIIIIVAPCLSIQAERRGLEYERSQWEGEVLRILDEKQLRDEKRWQSLTLKDKVGDWAARHEYSIILGGWAASLGLAGAIISRNKYQTYPQKIVQARMWAQGLTIGLVIAAGALTQSKRSESAKQASHDHSWKDLLDQQERDRQMEEAALKRAALPQPSA
;
A
#
# COMPACT_ATOMS: atom_id res chain seq x y z
N MET A 1 2.56 10.83 46.74
CA MET A 1 1.88 9.52 46.73
C MET A 1 0.44 9.72 46.27
N ASN A 2 -0.02 8.94 45.27
CA ASN A 2 -1.44 8.69 44.96
C ASN A 2 -2.27 9.76 44.19
N LYS A 3 -1.98 9.93 42.89
CA LYS A 3 -2.88 10.57 41.89
C LYS A 3 -3.16 9.59 40.73
N LYS A 4 -3.55 8.36 41.06
CA LYS A 4 -3.87 7.29 40.08
C LYS A 4 -5.24 6.64 40.28
N ARG A 5 -6.09 7.19 41.15
CA ARG A 5 -7.30 6.49 41.62
C ARG A 5 -8.65 7.10 41.23
N GLU A 6 -8.69 8.07 40.31
CA GLU A 6 -9.97 8.74 39.93
C GLU A 6 -10.38 8.62 38.45
N ILE A 7 -9.66 7.88 37.60
CA ILE A 7 -10.03 7.74 36.17
C ILE A 7 -10.85 6.46 35.93
N GLY A 8 -11.66 6.05 36.90
CA GLY A 8 -12.33 4.75 36.91
C GLY A 8 -13.85 4.78 37.09
N LYS A 9 -14.53 5.92 36.87
CA LYS A 9 -15.96 6.05 37.22
C LYS A 9 -16.91 6.65 36.19
N HIS A 10 -16.49 6.93 34.95
CA HIS A 10 -17.40 7.52 33.94
C HIS A 10 -17.53 6.75 32.63
N GLN A 11 -17.49 5.41 32.67
CA GLN A 11 -17.75 4.61 31.48
C GLN A 11 -18.61 3.38 31.76
N THR A 12 -19.67 3.58 32.54
CA THR A 12 -20.75 2.61 32.72
C THR A 12 -22.05 3.31 32.36
N HIS A 13 -22.38 3.34 31.08
CA HIS A 13 -23.75 3.43 30.55
C HIS A 13 -23.67 3.65 29.05
N LEU A 14 -23.46 2.57 28.28
CA LEU A 14 -24.00 2.49 26.92
C LEU A 14 -24.51 1.06 26.69
N VAL A 15 -25.83 0.96 26.84
CA VAL A 15 -26.78 0.17 26.03
C VAL A 15 -26.58 -1.35 26.00
N ASN A 16 -27.47 -2.03 26.70
CA ASN A 16 -27.85 -3.42 26.46
C ASN A 16 -28.26 -3.60 24.99
N TYR A 17 -27.55 -4.46 24.27
CA TYR A 17 -28.05 -5.10 23.05
C TYR A 17 -28.00 -6.61 23.28
N GLU A 18 -29.17 -7.22 23.16
CA GLU A 18 -29.47 -8.64 22.98
C GLU A 18 -28.26 -9.53 22.63
N GLY A 19 -28.16 -10.66 23.33
CA GLY A 19 -27.06 -11.64 23.31
C GLY A 19 -26.79 -12.29 21.96
N THR A 20 -26.17 -11.54 21.05
CA THR A 20 -25.39 -12.08 19.94
C THR A 20 -23.93 -11.73 20.19
N PHE A 21 -23.20 -12.67 20.78
CA PHE A 21 -21.75 -12.63 20.83
C PHE A 21 -21.24 -12.78 19.40
N PHE A 22 -21.18 -11.68 18.65
CA PHE A 22 -20.42 -11.65 17.42
C PHE A 22 -18.94 -11.72 17.82
N PRO A 23 -18.21 -12.80 17.49
CA PRO A 23 -16.77 -12.79 17.66
C PRO A 23 -16.25 -11.61 16.83
N SER A 24 -15.50 -10.71 17.47
CA SER A 24 -14.72 -9.73 16.69
C SER A 24 -13.97 -10.51 15.61
N PRO A 25 -13.90 -10.03 14.35
CA PRO A 25 -13.13 -10.72 13.32
C PRO A 25 -11.76 -11.03 13.92
N PRO A 26 -11.24 -12.27 13.77
CA PRO A 26 -10.01 -12.66 14.41
C PRO A 26 -8.97 -11.60 14.02
N ARG A 27 -8.46 -10.85 15.01
CA ARG A 27 -7.31 -9.99 14.76
C ARG A 27 -6.27 -10.95 14.21
N ALA A 28 -5.74 -10.67 13.02
CA ALA A 28 -4.65 -11.44 12.43
C ALA A 28 -3.70 -11.81 13.56
N THR A 29 -3.48 -13.10 13.74
CA THR A 29 -2.73 -13.60 14.89
C THR A 29 -1.39 -12.87 14.92
N GLN A 30 -0.84 -12.60 16.10
CA GLN A 30 0.42 -11.84 16.17
C GLN A 30 1.52 -12.47 15.30
N LYS A 31 1.49 -13.81 15.15
CA LYS A 31 2.33 -14.56 14.21
C LYS A 31 2.10 -14.18 12.75
N GLU A 32 0.86 -14.18 12.26
CA GLU A 32 0.57 -13.76 10.88
C GLU A 32 1.07 -12.34 10.62
N GLN A 33 0.83 -11.39 11.53
CA GLN A 33 1.31 -10.01 11.38
C GLN A 33 2.84 -9.92 11.30
N GLU A 34 3.56 -10.70 12.11
CA GLU A 34 5.01 -10.76 12.10
C GLU A 34 5.55 -11.37 10.81
N GLU A 35 4.87 -12.38 10.26
CA GLU A 35 5.23 -13.05 9.01
C GLU A 35 4.93 -12.18 7.78
N HIS A 36 3.78 -11.51 7.74
CA HIS A 36 3.47 -10.45 6.76
C HIS A 36 4.54 -9.34 6.81
N ALA A 37 4.86 -8.85 8.01
CA ALA A 37 5.88 -7.84 8.18
C ALA A 37 7.27 -8.36 7.77
N ALA A 38 7.57 -9.65 7.98
CA ALA A 38 8.81 -10.26 7.52
C ALA A 38 8.88 -10.34 5.99
N ALA A 39 7.79 -10.71 5.32
CA ALA A 39 7.71 -10.73 3.86
C ALA A 39 7.90 -9.33 3.27
N ALA A 40 7.23 -8.32 3.83
CA ALA A 40 7.39 -6.93 3.43
C ALA A 40 8.83 -6.42 3.67
N ARG A 41 9.44 -6.76 4.81
CA ARG A 41 10.86 -6.43 5.09
C ARG A 41 11.82 -7.07 4.10
N ARG A 42 11.60 -8.33 3.72
CA ARG A 42 12.42 -9.00 2.68
C ARG A 42 12.30 -8.28 1.34
N GLY A 43 11.09 -7.92 0.93
CA GLY A 43 10.86 -7.10 -0.27
C GLY A 43 11.57 -5.75 -0.21
N ALA A 44 11.46 -5.05 0.92
CA ALA A 44 12.14 -3.76 1.14
C ALA A 44 13.67 -3.89 1.03
N MET A 45 14.25 -4.94 1.62
CA MET A 45 15.68 -5.22 1.56
C MET A 45 16.13 -5.50 0.13
N GLU A 46 15.44 -6.37 -0.60
CA GLU A 46 15.76 -6.67 -1.99
C GLU A 46 15.66 -5.41 -2.87
N GLY A 47 14.57 -4.64 -2.70
CA GLY A 47 14.38 -3.38 -3.42
C GLY A 47 15.51 -2.40 -3.15
N THR A 48 15.93 -2.27 -1.90
CA THR A 48 17.00 -1.35 -1.48
C THR A 48 18.37 -1.80 -1.96
N LEU A 49 18.67 -3.10 -1.90
CA LEU A 49 19.97 -3.62 -2.35
C LEU A 49 20.13 -3.48 -3.87
N VAL A 50 19.09 -3.83 -4.64
CA VAL A 50 19.13 -3.73 -6.11
C VAL A 50 19.17 -2.28 -6.55
N SER A 51 18.23 -1.45 -6.07
CA SER A 51 18.18 -0.03 -6.46
C SER A 51 19.35 0.76 -5.89
N GLY A 52 19.80 0.46 -4.68
CA GLY A 52 20.95 1.10 -4.04
C GLY A 52 22.25 0.77 -4.76
N GLY A 53 22.47 -0.48 -5.13
CA GLY A 53 23.61 -0.89 -5.95
C GLY A 53 23.62 -0.17 -7.31
N ALA A 54 22.47 -0.16 -8.01
CA ALA A 54 22.34 0.54 -9.29
C ALA A 54 22.55 2.06 -9.16
N ALA A 55 21.97 2.70 -8.14
CA ALA A 55 22.10 4.13 -7.91
C ALA A 55 23.53 4.53 -7.51
N LEU A 56 24.22 3.71 -6.70
CA LEU A 56 25.62 3.92 -6.36
C LEU A 56 26.53 3.75 -7.59
N ALA A 57 26.30 2.73 -8.41
CA ALA A 57 27.04 2.53 -9.66
C ALA A 57 26.84 3.72 -10.62
N ALA A 58 25.59 4.18 -10.77
CA ALA A 58 25.28 5.37 -11.57
C ALA A 58 25.95 6.63 -11.00
N SER A 59 25.92 6.81 -9.68
CA SER A 59 26.58 7.94 -9.01
C SER A 59 28.09 7.91 -9.21
N TYR A 60 28.72 6.74 -9.10
CA TYR A 60 30.14 6.54 -9.36
C TYR A 60 30.51 6.86 -10.82
N TYR A 61 29.70 6.38 -11.77
CA TYR A 61 29.88 6.66 -13.20
C TYR A 61 29.77 8.16 -13.51
N LEU A 62 28.76 8.84 -12.97
CA LEU A 62 28.60 10.29 -13.10
C LEU A 62 29.77 11.05 -12.45
N HIS A 63 30.27 10.57 -11.31
CA HIS A 63 31.43 11.16 -10.65
C HIS A 63 32.69 11.08 -11.50
N ARG A 64 32.88 10.02 -12.27
CA ARG A 64 34.04 9.89 -13.16
C ARG A 64 33.91 10.75 -14.42
N ASN A 65 32.73 10.77 -15.04
CA ASN A 65 32.57 11.32 -16.39
C ASN A 65 32.03 12.75 -16.45
N VAL A 66 31.43 13.27 -15.37
CA VAL A 66 30.75 14.58 -15.38
C VAL A 66 31.42 15.54 -14.40
N GLU A 67 32.08 16.57 -14.94
CA GLU A 67 32.71 17.68 -14.20
C GLU A 67 31.75 18.34 -13.20
N SER A 68 30.53 18.63 -13.64
CA SER A 68 29.49 19.24 -12.81
C SER A 68 29.12 18.36 -11.61
N TYR A 69 29.07 17.03 -11.78
CA TYR A 69 28.70 16.10 -10.71
C TYR A 69 29.83 15.94 -9.67
N ARG A 70 31.10 16.06 -10.07
CA ARG A 70 32.23 16.02 -9.13
C ARG A 70 32.13 17.13 -8.09
N ARG A 71 31.77 18.34 -8.54
CA ARG A 71 31.66 19.56 -7.72
C ARG A 71 30.42 19.59 -6.82
N LEU A 72 29.48 18.65 -6.98
CA LEU A 72 28.30 18.58 -6.13
C LEU A 72 28.67 18.20 -4.69
N PRO A 73 28.07 18.86 -3.68
CA PRO A 73 28.22 18.48 -2.29
C PRO A 73 27.70 17.06 -2.05
N LEU A 74 28.29 16.37 -1.06
CA LEU A 74 27.94 14.99 -0.72
C LEU A 74 26.45 14.81 -0.42
N SER A 75 25.83 15.80 0.22
CA SER A 75 24.40 15.79 0.54
C SER A 75 23.50 15.72 -0.71
N LEU A 76 23.85 16.42 -1.80
CA LEU A 76 23.06 16.37 -3.04
C LEU A 76 23.26 15.05 -3.78
N LYS A 77 24.46 14.44 -3.70
CA LYS A 77 24.71 13.11 -4.25
C LYS A 77 23.88 12.04 -3.51
N ALA A 78 23.87 12.10 -2.18
CA ALA A 78 23.07 11.23 -1.34
C ALA A 78 21.57 11.40 -1.61
N LEU A 79 21.09 12.64 -1.76
CA LEU A 79 19.70 12.91 -2.12
C LEU A 79 19.32 12.25 -3.45
N GLY A 80 20.16 12.35 -4.48
CA GLY A 80 19.93 11.70 -5.77
C GLY A 80 19.77 10.18 -5.66
N ILE A 81 20.55 9.54 -4.79
CA ILE A 81 20.42 8.11 -4.51
C ILE A 81 19.09 7.80 -3.81
N ILE A 82 18.73 8.57 -2.77
CA ILE A 82 17.50 8.39 -2.00
C ILE A 82 16.25 8.52 -2.90
N ILE A 83 16.26 9.47 -3.85
CA ILE A 83 15.17 9.68 -4.81
C ILE A 83 14.85 8.41 -5.61
N ILE A 84 15.87 7.60 -5.93
CA ILE A 84 15.69 6.33 -6.66
C ILE A 84 15.36 5.18 -5.71
N VAL A 85 16.08 5.09 -4.59
CA VAL A 85 15.98 3.94 -3.68
C VAL A 85 14.66 3.91 -2.92
N ALA A 86 14.16 5.06 -2.44
CA ALA A 86 12.99 5.10 -1.58
C ALA A 86 11.69 4.63 -2.28
N PRO A 87 11.38 5.05 -3.53
CA PRO A 87 10.24 4.49 -4.26
C PRO A 87 10.40 2.99 -4.55
N CYS A 88 11.59 2.55 -4.97
CA CYS A 88 11.86 1.14 -5.26
C CYS A 88 11.72 0.24 -4.02
N LEU A 89 12.18 0.71 -2.85
CA LEU A 89 11.97 0.07 -1.56
C LEU A 89 10.47 -0.13 -1.31
N SER A 90 9.68 0.93 -1.42
CA SER A 90 8.25 0.89 -1.13
C SER A 90 7.50 -0.08 -2.05
N ILE A 91 7.76 -0.02 -3.35
CA ILE A 91 7.13 -0.88 -4.35
C ILE A 91 7.44 -2.35 -4.08
N GLN A 92 8.70 -2.69 -3.79
CA GLN A 92 9.11 -4.07 -3.56
C GLN A 92 8.59 -4.62 -2.22
N ALA A 93 8.50 -3.79 -1.19
CA ALA A 93 7.89 -4.15 0.08
C ALA A 93 6.41 -4.51 -0.10
N GLU A 94 5.67 -3.67 -0.81
CA GLU A 94 4.25 -3.87 -1.12
C GLU A 94 4.03 -5.14 -1.95
N ARG A 95 4.82 -5.33 -3.01
CA ARG A 95 4.72 -6.51 -3.87
C ARG A 95 4.89 -7.82 -3.09
N ARG A 96 5.84 -7.87 -2.16
CA ARG A 96 6.10 -9.06 -1.34
C ARG A 96 5.10 -9.25 -0.21
N GLY A 97 4.52 -8.17 0.32
CA GLY A 97 3.39 -8.26 1.24
C GLY A 97 2.19 -8.94 0.59
N LEU A 98 1.83 -8.50 -0.63
CA LEU A 98 0.73 -9.07 -1.41
C LEU A 98 1.00 -10.52 -1.83
N GLU A 99 2.24 -10.86 -2.19
CA GLU A 99 2.63 -12.22 -2.54
C GLU A 99 2.49 -13.18 -1.34
N TYR A 100 2.86 -12.73 -0.14
CA TYR A 100 2.67 -13.50 1.08
C TYR A 100 1.19 -13.66 1.44
N GLU A 101 0.38 -12.59 1.36
CA GLU A 101 -1.08 -12.67 1.55
C GLU A 101 -1.71 -13.73 0.65
N ARG A 102 -1.33 -13.73 -0.63
CA ARG A 102 -1.81 -14.71 -1.60
C ARG A 102 -1.38 -16.15 -1.25
N SER A 103 -0.20 -16.32 -0.65
CA SER A 103 0.33 -17.65 -0.29
C SER A 103 -0.36 -18.30 0.91
N GLN A 104 -1.01 -17.51 1.79
CA GLN A 104 -1.70 -18.00 2.98
C GLN A 104 -3.13 -18.48 2.70
N TRP A 105 -3.62 -18.32 1.47
CA TRP A 105 -4.97 -18.72 1.10
C TRP A 105 -4.99 -20.19 0.63
N GLU A 106 -5.61 -21.08 1.41
CA GLU A 106 -5.82 -22.48 1.06
C GLU A 106 -7.30 -22.79 0.74
N GLY A 107 -7.54 -23.77 -0.14
CA GLY A 107 -8.87 -24.39 -0.35
C GLY A 107 -9.98 -23.46 -0.89
N GLU A 108 -11.16 -23.52 -0.27
CA GLU A 108 -12.40 -22.79 -0.64
C GLU A 108 -12.18 -21.27 -0.75
N VAL A 109 -11.29 -20.70 0.08
CA VAL A 109 -10.95 -19.27 0.07
C VAL A 109 -10.28 -18.86 -1.23
N LEU A 110 -9.46 -19.74 -1.80
CA LEU A 110 -8.82 -19.52 -3.09
C LEU A 110 -9.87 -19.48 -4.21
N ARG A 111 -10.90 -20.34 -4.16
CA ARG A 111 -12.00 -20.39 -5.13
C ARG A 111 -12.88 -19.13 -5.06
N ILE A 112 -13.22 -18.68 -3.85
CA ILE A 112 -13.98 -17.44 -3.60
C ILE A 112 -13.19 -16.22 -4.10
N LEU A 113 -11.89 -16.20 -3.87
CA LEU A 113 -11.04 -15.12 -4.33
C LEU A 113 -10.87 -15.13 -5.84
N ASP A 114 -10.73 -16.29 -6.48
CA ASP A 114 -10.64 -16.41 -7.94
C ASP A 114 -11.94 -15.92 -8.59
N GLU A 115 -13.10 -16.27 -8.03
CA GLU A 115 -14.40 -15.72 -8.44
C GLU A 115 -14.50 -14.20 -8.22
N LYS A 116 -13.97 -13.68 -7.10
CA LYS A 116 -13.91 -12.23 -6.85
C LYS A 116 -12.95 -11.53 -7.82
N GLN A 117 -11.76 -12.08 -8.07
CA GLN A 117 -10.80 -11.56 -9.04
C GLN A 117 -11.37 -11.57 -10.46
N LEU A 118 -12.08 -12.63 -10.85
CA LEU A 118 -12.79 -12.68 -12.13
C LEU A 118 -13.91 -11.64 -12.22
N ARG A 119 -14.65 -11.39 -11.13
CA ARG A 119 -15.65 -10.32 -11.08
C ARG A 119 -15.02 -8.93 -11.13
N ASP A 120 -13.92 -8.73 -10.43
CA ASP A 120 -13.16 -7.48 -10.42
C ASP A 120 -12.51 -7.22 -11.77
N GLU A 121 -11.99 -8.25 -12.44
CA GLU A 121 -11.42 -8.16 -13.78
C GLU A 121 -12.52 -7.85 -14.81
N LYS A 122 -13.70 -8.50 -14.72
CA LYS A 122 -14.85 -8.17 -15.56
C LYS A 122 -15.34 -6.74 -15.32
N ARG A 123 -15.43 -6.32 -14.05
CA ARG A 123 -15.76 -4.94 -13.67
C ARG A 123 -14.72 -3.99 -14.25
N TRP A 124 -13.44 -4.26 -14.05
CA TRP A 124 -12.33 -3.47 -14.57
C TRP A 124 -12.36 -3.37 -16.10
N GLN A 125 -12.69 -4.44 -16.82
CA GLN A 125 -12.86 -4.44 -18.27
C GLN A 125 -14.04 -3.58 -18.72
N SER A 126 -15.11 -3.52 -17.93
CA SER A 126 -16.27 -2.65 -18.18
C SER A 126 -16.05 -1.17 -17.81
N LEU A 127 -14.98 -0.85 -17.07
CA LEU A 127 -14.67 0.53 -16.68
C LEU A 127 -14.18 1.37 -17.87
N THR A 128 -14.57 2.64 -17.88
CA THR A 128 -14.03 3.64 -18.79
C THR A 128 -12.53 3.86 -18.52
N LEU A 129 -11.75 4.32 -19.51
CA LEU A 129 -10.32 4.64 -19.34
C LEU A 129 -10.04 5.56 -18.13
N LYS A 130 -10.90 6.55 -17.87
CA LYS A 130 -10.77 7.44 -16.71
C LYS A 130 -10.92 6.68 -15.39
N ASP A 131 -11.91 5.80 -15.31
CA ASP A 131 -12.18 5.03 -14.10
C ASP A 131 -11.11 3.97 -13.88
N LYS A 132 -10.57 3.37 -14.95
CA LYS A 132 -9.40 2.49 -14.89
C LYS A 132 -8.19 3.23 -14.31
N VAL A 133 -7.84 4.41 -14.83
CA VAL A 133 -6.70 5.18 -14.29
C VAL A 133 -6.93 5.53 -12.81
N GLY A 134 -8.16 5.90 -12.43
CA GLY A 134 -8.51 6.16 -11.04
C GLY A 134 -8.35 4.95 -10.13
N ASP A 135 -8.85 3.78 -10.53
CA ASP A 135 -8.76 2.55 -9.75
C ASP A 135 -7.33 1.97 -9.70
N TRP A 136 -6.53 2.12 -10.76
CA TRP A 136 -5.09 1.84 -10.70
C TRP A 136 -4.37 2.78 -9.74
N ALA A 137 -4.73 4.07 -9.76
CA ALA A 137 -4.11 5.06 -8.88
C ALA A 137 -4.44 4.81 -7.40
N ALA A 138 -5.67 4.40 -7.10
CA ALA A 138 -6.08 4.01 -5.76
C ALA A 138 -5.32 2.77 -5.26
N ARG A 139 -5.08 1.77 -6.11
CA ARG A 139 -4.30 0.57 -5.77
C ARG A 139 -2.81 0.80 -5.57
N HIS A 140 -2.27 1.88 -6.14
CA HIS A 140 -0.85 2.20 -6.08
C HIS A 140 -0.58 3.60 -5.50
N GLU A 141 -1.43 4.04 -4.58
CA GLU A 141 -1.41 5.39 -4.01
C GLU A 141 0.00 5.76 -3.49
N TYR A 142 0.64 4.89 -2.72
CA TYR A 142 1.98 5.13 -2.18
C TYR A 142 3.05 5.21 -3.26
N SER A 143 2.96 4.34 -4.27
CA SER A 143 3.91 4.32 -5.39
C SER A 143 3.81 5.59 -6.22
N ILE A 144 2.59 6.11 -6.41
CA ILE A 144 2.33 7.35 -7.15
C ILE A 144 2.75 8.57 -6.34
N ILE A 145 2.47 8.61 -5.04
CA ILE A 145 2.85 9.74 -4.19
C ILE A 145 4.37 9.83 -4.08
N LEU A 146 5.05 8.71 -3.79
CA LEU A 146 6.50 8.68 -3.69
C LEU A 146 7.19 8.86 -5.05
N GLY A 147 6.64 8.27 -6.10
CA GLY A 147 7.11 8.47 -7.48
C GLY A 147 6.92 9.90 -7.96
N GLY A 148 5.78 10.52 -7.68
CA GLY A 148 5.48 11.92 -7.99
C GLY A 148 6.35 12.90 -7.20
N TRP A 149 6.63 12.60 -5.94
CA TRP A 149 7.61 13.32 -5.13
C TRP A 149 9.01 13.24 -5.75
N ALA A 150 9.47 12.04 -6.09
CA ALA A 150 10.77 11.82 -6.74
C ALA A 150 10.86 12.54 -8.10
N ALA A 151 9.80 12.46 -8.89
CA ALA A 151 9.68 13.15 -10.18
C ALA A 151 9.71 14.67 -10.02
N SER A 152 9.04 15.22 -9.00
CA SER A 152 9.04 16.67 -8.72
C SER A 152 10.44 17.17 -8.36
N LEU A 153 11.19 16.40 -7.57
CA LEU A 153 12.59 16.68 -7.25
C LEU A 153 13.50 16.61 -8.48
N GLY A 154 13.30 15.59 -9.32
CA GLY A 154 14.03 15.45 -10.58
C GLY A 154 13.79 16.64 -11.52
N LEU A 155 12.52 17.04 -11.68
CA LEU A 155 12.13 18.16 -12.53
C LEU A 155 12.65 19.50 -11.99
N ALA A 156 12.50 19.74 -10.69
CA ALA A 156 13.05 20.94 -10.04
C ALA A 156 14.58 21.00 -10.20
N GLY A 157 15.27 19.87 -10.00
CA GLY A 157 16.71 19.75 -10.22
C GLY A 157 17.12 20.06 -11.66
N ALA A 158 16.38 19.54 -12.64
CA ALA A 158 16.61 19.81 -14.05
C ALA A 158 16.44 21.31 -14.37
N ILE A 159 15.38 21.95 -13.88
CA ILE A 159 15.11 23.38 -14.08
C ILE A 159 16.22 24.23 -13.44
N ILE A 160 16.62 23.95 -12.19
CA ILE A 160 17.67 24.68 -11.46
C ILE A 160 19.04 24.49 -12.12
N SER A 161 19.32 23.29 -12.64
CA SER A 161 20.58 23.00 -13.34
C SER A 161 20.73 23.79 -14.64
N ARG A 162 19.61 24.04 -15.34
CA ARG A 162 19.57 24.75 -16.62
C ARG A 162 19.69 26.27 -16.47
N ASN A 163 19.39 26.83 -15.31
CA ASN A 163 19.43 28.27 -15.10
C ASN A 163 20.89 28.79 -14.94
N LYS A 164 21.43 29.43 -15.98
CA LYS A 164 22.85 29.84 -16.07
C LYS A 164 23.17 31.14 -15.30
N TYR A 165 22.17 31.87 -14.81
CA TYR A 165 22.33 33.23 -14.27
C TYR A 165 22.58 33.32 -12.75
N GLN A 166 22.70 32.20 -12.03
CA GLN A 166 23.02 32.18 -10.59
C GLN A 166 24.39 31.55 -10.33
N THR A 167 25.15 32.15 -9.42
CA THR A 167 26.44 31.61 -8.97
C THR A 167 26.25 30.29 -8.20
N TYR A 168 27.21 29.36 -8.31
CA TYR A 168 27.15 28.05 -7.63
C TYR A 168 26.86 28.11 -6.12
N PRO A 169 27.44 29.04 -5.34
CA PRO A 169 27.12 29.18 -3.92
C PRO A 169 25.65 29.53 -3.66
N GLN A 170 25.05 30.39 -4.48
CA GLN A 170 23.63 30.79 -4.34
C GLN A 170 22.69 29.60 -4.58
N LYS A 171 23.00 28.76 -5.57
CA LYS A 171 22.22 27.54 -5.86
C LYS A 171 22.22 26.56 -4.69
N ILE A 172 23.34 26.44 -3.97
CA ILE A 172 23.46 25.54 -2.81
C ILE A 172 22.58 26.02 -1.66
N VAL A 173 22.56 27.33 -1.39
CA VAL A 173 21.72 27.91 -0.34
C VAL A 173 20.24 27.70 -0.68
N GLN A 174 19.85 27.94 -1.93
CA GLN A 174 18.49 27.67 -2.39
C GLN A 174 18.13 26.19 -2.25
N ALA A 175 19.00 25.28 -2.70
CA ALA A 175 18.76 23.84 -2.60
C ALA A 175 18.51 23.38 -1.16
N ARG A 176 19.19 23.96 -0.16
CA ARG A 176 18.95 23.67 1.26
C ARG A 176 17.56 24.12 1.71
N MET A 177 17.11 25.30 1.30
CA MET A 177 15.77 25.79 1.62
C MET A 177 14.68 24.92 0.99
N TRP A 178 14.87 24.53 -0.27
CA TRP A 178 13.97 23.58 -0.96
C TRP A 178 13.93 22.23 -0.25
N ALA A 179 15.09 21.66 0.10
CA ALA A 179 15.16 20.37 0.79
C ALA A 179 14.43 20.39 2.15
N GLN A 180 14.59 21.47 2.91
CA GLN A 180 13.91 21.65 4.20
C GLN A 180 12.39 21.75 4.01
N GLY A 181 11.93 22.62 3.11
CA GLY A 181 10.50 22.77 2.81
C GLY A 181 9.87 21.47 2.33
N LEU A 182 10.60 20.71 1.52
CA LEU A 182 10.15 19.46 0.94
C LEU A 182 10.11 18.31 1.97
N THR A 183 11.00 18.33 2.96
CA THR A 183 10.93 17.40 4.11
C THR A 183 9.69 17.69 4.95
N ILE A 184 9.43 18.96 5.26
CA ILE A 184 8.23 19.38 6.01
C ILE A 184 6.97 18.99 5.24
N GLY A 185 6.92 19.29 3.95
CA GLY A 185 5.80 18.90 3.07
C GLY A 185 5.56 17.39 3.06
N LEU A 186 6.63 16.59 3.02
CA LEU A 186 6.52 15.12 3.05
C LEU A 186 5.95 14.61 4.39
N VAL A 187 6.36 15.18 5.52
CA VAL A 187 5.83 14.83 6.84
C VAL A 187 4.35 15.18 6.95
N ILE A 188 3.95 16.36 6.46
CA ILE A 188 2.54 16.78 6.43
C ILE A 188 1.71 15.84 5.55
N ALA A 189 2.21 15.51 4.36
CA ALA A 189 1.55 14.57 3.45
C ALA A 189 1.40 13.18 4.10
N ALA A 190 2.45 12.63 4.71
CA ALA A 190 2.41 11.36 5.42
C ALA A 190 1.40 11.37 6.58
N GLY A 191 1.33 12.47 7.33
CA GLY A 191 0.35 12.66 8.40
C GLY A 191 -1.09 12.70 7.89
N ALA A 192 -1.33 13.46 6.81
CA ALA A 192 -2.64 13.54 6.16
C ALA A 192 -3.11 12.17 5.63
N LEU A 193 -2.20 11.41 5.01
CA LEU A 193 -2.48 10.05 4.51
C LEU A 193 -2.78 9.06 5.65
N THR A 194 -2.05 9.16 6.76
CA THR A 194 -2.32 8.32 7.93
C THR A 194 -3.72 8.60 8.49
N GLN A 195 -4.12 9.88 8.49
CA GLN A 195 -5.44 10.29 8.95
C GLN A 195 -6.56 9.89 7.98
N SER A 196 -6.35 10.02 6.66
CA SER A 196 -7.32 9.59 5.64
C SER A 196 -7.57 8.08 5.76
N LYS A 197 -6.51 7.27 5.84
CA LYS A 197 -6.62 5.82 6.09
C LYS A 197 -7.43 5.47 7.32
N ARG A 198 -7.18 6.16 8.43
CA ARG A 198 -7.90 5.93 9.68
C ARG A 198 -9.38 6.25 9.52
N SER A 199 -9.71 7.32 8.78
CA SER A 199 -11.09 7.71 8.50
C SER A 199 -11.81 6.75 7.55
N GLU A 200 -11.10 6.22 6.55
CA GLU A 200 -11.64 5.28 5.56
C GLU A 200 -11.85 3.91 6.19
N SER A 201 -10.89 3.42 6.99
CA SER A 201 -11.03 2.20 7.78
C SER A 201 -12.23 2.29 8.75
N ALA A 202 -12.48 3.45 9.33
CA ALA A 202 -13.63 3.67 10.21
C ALA A 202 -14.97 3.66 9.45
N LYS A 203 -15.02 4.16 8.20
CA LYS A 203 -16.21 4.10 7.34
C LYS A 203 -16.43 2.70 6.77
N GLN A 204 -15.38 2.00 6.41
CA GLN A 204 -15.46 0.65 5.87
C GLN A 204 -15.90 -0.36 6.93
N ALA A 205 -15.45 -0.18 8.18
CA ALA A 205 -15.97 -0.94 9.32
C ALA A 205 -17.48 -0.77 9.54
N SER A 206 -18.09 0.34 9.10
CA SER A 206 -19.55 0.54 9.22
C SER A 206 -20.37 -0.03 8.05
N HIS A 207 -19.73 -0.36 6.92
CA HIS A 207 -20.39 -0.82 5.69
C HIS A 207 -20.03 -2.27 5.33
N ASP A 208 -19.33 -2.99 6.20
CA ASP A 208 -18.84 -4.32 5.88
C ASP A 208 -19.97 -5.36 5.88
N HIS A 209 -20.51 -5.63 4.69
CA HIS A 209 -21.44 -6.72 4.41
C HIS A 209 -20.72 -8.01 4.02
N SER A 210 -19.41 -8.13 4.25
CA SER A 210 -18.63 -9.35 3.95
C SER A 210 -19.27 -10.61 4.54
N TRP A 211 -19.79 -10.53 5.76
CA TRP A 211 -20.54 -11.63 6.39
C TRP A 211 -21.82 -12.01 5.66
N LYS A 212 -22.56 -11.03 5.13
CA LYS A 212 -23.77 -11.28 4.34
C LYS A 212 -23.43 -11.96 3.02
N ASP A 213 -22.35 -11.52 2.38
CA ASP A 213 -21.88 -12.10 1.12
C ASP A 213 -21.38 -13.55 1.31
N LEU A 214 -20.74 -13.84 2.46
CA LEU A 214 -20.36 -15.21 2.85
C LEU A 214 -21.57 -16.12 3.10
N LEU A 215 -22.61 -15.62 3.77
CA LEU A 215 -23.86 -16.37 4.01
C LEU A 215 -24.63 -16.64 2.72
N ASP A 216 -24.79 -15.63 1.86
CA ASP A 216 -25.44 -15.77 0.55
C ASP A 216 -24.66 -16.76 -0.35
N GLN A 217 -23.35 -16.85 -0.18
CA GLN A 217 -22.51 -17.80 -0.92
C GLN A 217 -22.67 -19.24 -0.41
N GLN A 218 -22.66 -19.46 0.91
CA GLN A 218 -22.96 -20.79 1.49
C GLN A 218 -24.34 -21.30 1.08
N GLU A 219 -25.34 -20.42 1.04
CA GLU A 219 -26.69 -20.78 0.63
C GLU A 219 -26.74 -21.21 -0.84
N ARG A 220 -26.00 -20.53 -1.74
CA ARG A 220 -25.88 -20.91 -3.15
C ARG A 220 -25.20 -22.27 -3.33
N ASP A 221 -24.12 -22.54 -2.61
CA ASP A 221 -23.39 -23.80 -2.72
C ASP A 221 -24.27 -24.98 -2.26
N ARG A 222 -25.00 -24.80 -1.15
CA ARG A 222 -25.98 -25.78 -0.67
C ARG A 222 -27.09 -26.05 -1.68
N GLN A 223 -27.62 -25.01 -2.33
CA GLN A 223 -28.63 -25.16 -3.38
C GLN A 223 -28.09 -25.91 -4.61
N MET A 224 -26.82 -25.68 -4.99
CA MET A 224 -26.18 -26.39 -6.09
C MET A 224 -25.96 -27.88 -5.76
N GLU A 225 -25.53 -28.21 -4.54
CA GLU A 225 -25.42 -29.58 -4.07
C GLU A 225 -26.77 -30.30 -4.07
N GLU A 226 -27.81 -29.66 -3.54
CA GLU A 226 -29.17 -30.22 -3.56
C GLU A 226 -29.71 -30.42 -4.98
N ALA A 227 -29.43 -29.49 -5.89
CA ALA A 227 -29.79 -29.63 -7.30
C ALA A 227 -29.00 -30.74 -7.99
N ALA A 228 -27.72 -30.91 -7.68
CA ALA A 228 -26.88 -32.01 -8.19
C ALA A 228 -27.35 -33.37 -7.66
N LEU A 229 -27.69 -33.47 -6.37
CA LEU A 229 -28.26 -34.67 -5.75
C LEU A 229 -29.63 -35.02 -6.34
N LYS A 230 -30.51 -34.03 -6.54
CA LYS A 230 -31.80 -34.22 -7.22
C LYS A 230 -31.61 -34.68 -8.66
N ARG A 231 -30.62 -34.13 -9.38
CA ARG A 231 -30.29 -34.51 -10.76
C ARG A 231 -29.70 -35.92 -10.85
N ALA A 232 -28.92 -36.35 -9.86
CA ALA A 232 -28.39 -37.71 -9.75
C ALA A 232 -29.46 -38.74 -9.32
N ALA A 233 -30.48 -38.29 -8.58
CA ALA A 233 -31.61 -39.12 -8.16
C ALA A 233 -32.71 -39.31 -9.24
N LEU A 234 -32.64 -38.56 -10.35
CA LEU A 234 -33.54 -38.76 -11.49
C LEU A 234 -33.06 -39.95 -12.33
N PRO A 235 -33.92 -40.93 -12.66
CA PRO A 235 -33.52 -42.06 -13.50
C PRO A 235 -33.15 -41.57 -14.89
N GLN A 236 -31.98 -41.98 -15.38
CA GLN A 236 -31.50 -41.65 -16.73
C GLN A 236 -32.51 -42.17 -17.77
N PRO A 237 -32.96 -41.34 -18.74
CA PRO A 237 -33.84 -41.82 -19.79
C PRO A 237 -33.09 -42.86 -20.64
N SER A 238 -33.58 -44.09 -20.64
CA SER A 238 -33.12 -45.16 -21.53
C SER A 238 -33.33 -44.73 -22.98
N ALA A 239 -32.24 -44.69 -23.74
CA ALA A 239 -32.23 -44.50 -25.19
C ALA A 239 -32.95 -45.64 -25.93
#